data_AF-Q2N8D1-F1
#
_entry.id   AF-Q2N8D1-F1
#
_cell.length_a   1.000
_cell.length_b   1.000
_cell.length_c   1.000
_cell.angle_alpha   90.00
_cell.angle_beta   90.00
_cell.angle_gamma   90.00
#
_symmetry.space_group_name_H-M   'P 1'
#
loop_
_entity.id
_entity.type
_entity.pdbx_description
1 polymer ?
#
loop_
_entity_poly.entity_id
_entity_poly.type
_entity_poly.pdbx_seq_one_letter_code
_entity_poly.pdbx_strand_id
1 'polypeptide(L)'
;MKGIAPLLGARMVAARLLAVLAAMLLAALCASPAKAADCSAASSAGTAPSSWQTYCWLDFSAYDDAQARSAGGQNFSFALSDGSVLSFNLRTTSTAATGADARTAPSWSGAAVGNSAFLGIPGRPILYMLNSGSRVQFNISSIAVTPPPGVSTVTSYAFVVADGESTDNAEYLEYTTNGGTWQLLDEVPPISGSQMPGYTGIGSSTFRETGDGQSGRVGAYIVGSENPTNVTAEMRGAGLQGIMFAVRFASISLVKQIGGARVTPNDQFTFEIQSTSSGSVLATGTTSGTGLGPFDAAVLTTASGIPLTLTERMAAGSSSDISQYQSSLTCVNDNSGSSTVMPTNVVTTSYNFGSLQFGDTVACTFTNTPYPHLTFTKALGAGGRVFDTDQFGLRIRDRTIGTNLIQTDTEGTGSSFTVDSTGPTQVTAGNTIRAIEVARGTTNLANYTEATICTNANASSGTTMPSGGRRVDMVLQLGDVVTCIVTNTRDEQVVQLIVEKSSAIISDPVDASDPMAIPGAIVEYTVEVRNEGNSEVDMDTLDVLDIVPAEMAYDTATGLTLSEGTTPSGLDTFDTATMVSFSQSTDGAAPYDYVPAGFDTALTGIRVMPTGTMAASDGTNHPSFTVTYRMRIE
;
A
#
# COMPACT_ATOMS: atom_id res chain seq x y z
N MET A 1 -17.34 -1.62 92.50
CA MET A 1 -18.03 -2.89 92.20
C MET A 1 -17.82 -3.22 90.73
N LYS A 2 -17.38 -4.45 90.44
CA LYS A 2 -17.22 -5.04 89.09
C LYS A 2 -18.58 -5.29 88.42
N GLY A 3 -18.59 -5.38 87.08
CA GLY A 3 -19.66 -6.02 86.28
C GLY A 3 -19.77 -5.39 84.88
N ILE A 4 -19.02 -5.84 83.87
CA ILE A 4 -19.33 -6.90 82.88
C ILE A 4 -20.51 -6.55 81.95
N ALA A 5 -20.19 -6.12 80.72
CA ALA A 5 -20.73 -6.58 79.42
C ALA A 5 -20.38 -5.53 78.31
N PRO A 6 -19.63 -5.92 77.26
CA PRO A 6 -20.32 -6.17 75.99
C PRO A 6 -19.64 -7.30 75.20
N LEU A 7 -20.13 -8.54 75.36
CA LEU A 7 -19.64 -9.71 74.60
C LEU A 7 -20.72 -10.35 73.71
N LEU A 8 -21.96 -9.83 73.72
CA LEU A 8 -23.06 -10.37 72.92
C LEU A 8 -23.15 -9.77 71.50
N GLY A 9 -22.83 -8.48 71.30
CA GLY A 9 -22.98 -7.81 70.00
C GLY A 9 -21.96 -8.25 68.94
N ALA A 10 -20.69 -8.39 69.32
CA ALA A 10 -19.62 -8.80 68.40
C ALA A 10 -19.74 -10.27 67.96
N ARG A 11 -20.29 -11.15 68.83
CA ARG A 11 -20.54 -12.56 68.50
C ARG A 11 -21.66 -12.74 67.48
N MET A 12 -22.69 -11.88 67.49
CA MET A 12 -23.78 -11.93 66.50
C MET A 12 -23.35 -11.47 65.11
N VAL A 13 -22.46 -10.47 65.01
CA VAL A 13 -21.94 -10.00 63.72
C VAL A 13 -20.93 -10.99 63.13
N ALA A 14 -20.03 -11.54 63.95
CA ALA A 14 -19.11 -12.59 63.51
C ALA A 14 -19.83 -13.88 63.10
N ALA A 15 -20.88 -14.29 63.84
CA ALA A 15 -21.69 -15.46 63.47
C ALA A 15 -22.47 -15.24 62.17
N ARG A 16 -22.96 -14.02 61.89
CA ARG A 16 -23.59 -13.69 60.60
C ARG A 16 -22.59 -13.66 59.45
N LEU A 17 -21.37 -13.15 59.66
CA LEU A 17 -20.31 -13.18 58.64
C LEU A 17 -19.85 -14.62 58.34
N LEU A 18 -19.66 -15.45 59.36
CA LEU A 18 -19.33 -16.87 59.19
C LEU A 18 -20.46 -17.66 58.54
N ALA A 19 -21.73 -17.34 58.85
CA ALA A 19 -22.87 -17.97 58.19
C ALA A 19 -22.99 -17.58 56.71
N VAL A 20 -22.67 -16.33 56.37
CA VAL A 20 -22.61 -15.85 54.98
C VAL A 20 -21.42 -16.48 54.24
N LEU A 21 -20.24 -16.55 54.86
CA LEU A 21 -19.06 -17.19 54.27
C LEU A 21 -19.26 -18.71 54.09
N ALA A 22 -19.90 -19.36 55.06
CA ALA A 22 -20.27 -20.77 54.98
C ALA A 22 -21.37 -21.02 53.94
N ALA A 23 -22.34 -20.10 53.77
CA ALA A 23 -23.33 -20.17 52.71
C ALA A 23 -22.72 -19.95 51.32
N MET A 24 -21.72 -19.06 51.18
CA MET A 24 -20.95 -18.89 49.95
C MET A 24 -20.06 -20.11 49.66
N LEU A 25 -19.42 -20.70 50.68
CA LEU A 25 -18.65 -21.95 50.52
C LEU A 25 -19.54 -23.15 50.19
N LEU A 26 -20.71 -23.28 50.82
CA LEU A 26 -21.69 -24.33 50.50
C LEU A 26 -22.28 -24.13 49.10
N ALA A 27 -22.53 -22.89 48.66
CA ALA A 27 -22.98 -22.61 47.30
C ALA A 27 -21.90 -22.96 46.26
N ALA A 28 -20.61 -22.73 46.57
CA ALA A 28 -19.48 -23.14 45.73
C ALA A 28 -19.25 -24.66 45.72
N LEU A 29 -19.59 -25.37 46.81
CA LEU A 29 -19.53 -26.84 46.92
C LEU A 29 -20.75 -27.55 46.31
N CYS A 30 -21.84 -26.83 46.02
CA CYS A 30 -23.06 -27.37 45.41
C CYS A 30 -23.17 -27.12 43.90
N ALA A 31 -22.27 -26.34 43.29
CA ALA A 31 -22.22 -26.18 41.84
C ALA A 31 -21.55 -27.41 41.22
N SER A 32 -22.32 -28.22 40.48
CA SER A 32 -21.75 -29.32 39.71
C SER A 32 -20.80 -28.75 38.64
N PRO A 33 -19.57 -29.27 38.47
CA PRO A 33 -18.68 -28.80 37.41
C PRO A 33 -19.34 -28.99 36.05
N ALA A 34 -19.17 -28.01 35.16
CA ALA A 34 -19.68 -28.12 33.79
C ALA A 34 -19.00 -29.29 33.07
N LYS A 35 -19.77 -30.06 32.31
CA LYS A 35 -19.25 -31.11 31.44
C LYS A 35 -18.69 -30.44 30.18
N ALA A 36 -17.42 -30.69 29.90
CA ALA A 36 -16.83 -30.32 28.61
C ALA A 36 -17.51 -31.14 27.50
N ALA A 37 -17.97 -30.45 26.47
CA ALA A 37 -18.58 -31.02 25.29
C ALA A 37 -18.10 -30.24 24.06
N ASP A 38 -18.27 -30.83 22.88
CA ASP A 38 -17.90 -30.21 21.61
C ASP A 38 -19.15 -29.86 20.82
N CYS A 39 -18.99 -29.03 19.79
CA CYS A 39 -20.03 -28.81 18.79
C CYS A 39 -19.41 -28.92 17.40
N SER A 40 -20.23 -29.21 16.39
CA SER A 40 -19.73 -29.42 15.03
C SER A 40 -20.76 -29.07 13.98
N ALA A 41 -20.27 -28.58 12.83
CA ALA A 41 -21.06 -28.53 11.62
C ALA A 41 -21.40 -29.94 11.13
N ALA A 42 -22.41 -30.02 10.26
CA ALA A 42 -22.66 -31.22 9.47
C ALA A 42 -21.43 -31.56 8.61
N SER A 43 -21.40 -32.74 7.98
CA SER A 43 -20.34 -33.09 7.01
C SER A 43 -20.77 -32.82 5.57
N SER A 44 -22.06 -32.70 5.31
CA SER A 44 -22.62 -32.37 3.99
C SER A 44 -23.92 -31.59 4.11
N ALA A 45 -24.17 -30.70 3.15
CA ALA A 45 -25.35 -29.84 3.12
C ALA A 45 -26.65 -30.62 2.96
N GLY A 46 -26.67 -31.64 2.09
CA GLY A 46 -27.93 -32.14 1.53
C GLY A 46 -28.69 -30.99 0.85
N THR A 47 -29.93 -30.74 1.29
CA THR A 47 -30.75 -29.59 0.85
C THR A 47 -30.63 -28.36 1.75
N ALA A 48 -29.73 -28.34 2.73
CA ALA A 48 -29.53 -27.21 3.64
C ALA A 48 -29.14 -25.92 2.87
N PRO A 49 -29.41 -24.72 3.44
CA PRO A 49 -29.02 -23.44 2.85
C PRO A 49 -27.50 -23.34 2.70
N SER A 50 -27.01 -22.44 1.84
CA SER A 50 -25.58 -22.22 1.60
C SER A 50 -24.75 -21.95 2.87
N SER A 51 -25.40 -21.48 3.93
CA SER A 51 -24.78 -21.19 5.23
C SER A 51 -24.74 -22.38 6.21
N TRP A 52 -25.01 -23.61 5.76
CA TRP A 52 -25.14 -24.79 6.63
C TRP A 52 -23.89 -25.10 7.47
N GLN A 53 -22.68 -24.73 7.02
CA GLN A 53 -21.44 -24.90 7.80
C GLN A 53 -21.36 -23.95 9.00
N THR A 54 -22.19 -22.89 9.02
CA THR A 54 -22.19 -21.93 10.11
C THR A 54 -22.87 -22.46 11.37
N TYR A 55 -23.46 -23.66 11.36
CA TYR A 55 -24.14 -24.22 12.53
C TYR A 55 -23.19 -25.11 13.35
N CYS A 56 -22.93 -24.75 14.60
CA CYS A 56 -22.27 -25.63 15.57
C CYS A 56 -23.33 -26.43 16.33
N TRP A 57 -23.71 -27.59 15.83
CA TRP A 57 -24.64 -28.49 16.52
C TRP A 57 -23.98 -29.03 17.79
N LEU A 58 -24.64 -28.81 18.93
CA LEU A 58 -24.10 -29.13 20.24
C LEU A 58 -24.15 -30.65 20.48
N ASP A 59 -23.02 -31.25 20.87
CA ASP A 59 -22.97 -32.68 21.20
C ASP A 59 -23.43 -32.92 22.65
N PHE A 60 -24.55 -33.62 22.80
CA PHE A 60 -25.10 -34.00 24.09
C PHE A 60 -24.70 -35.42 24.52
N SER A 61 -23.63 -35.99 23.99
CA SER A 61 -23.12 -37.31 24.41
C SER A 61 -22.91 -37.45 25.92
N ALA A 62 -22.63 -36.34 26.62
CA ALA A 62 -22.48 -36.29 28.07
C ALA A 62 -23.80 -36.07 28.85
N TYR A 63 -24.95 -35.95 28.19
CA TYR A 63 -26.25 -35.72 28.81
C TYR A 63 -26.66 -36.92 29.69
N ASP A 64 -27.05 -36.63 30.93
CA ASP A 64 -27.58 -37.58 31.89
C ASP A 64 -28.98 -37.14 32.34
N ASP A 65 -30.00 -37.92 31.99
CA ASP A 65 -31.40 -37.58 32.26
C ASP A 65 -31.71 -37.42 33.76
N ALA A 66 -31.07 -38.23 34.61
CA ALA A 66 -31.31 -38.16 36.05
C ALA A 66 -30.70 -36.88 36.65
N GLN A 67 -29.50 -36.50 36.22
CA GLN A 67 -28.85 -35.25 36.61
C GLN A 67 -29.61 -34.04 36.08
N ALA A 68 -29.96 -34.03 34.79
CA ALA A 68 -30.68 -32.93 34.16
C ALA A 68 -32.08 -32.71 34.78
N ARG A 69 -32.76 -33.77 35.23
CA ARG A 69 -34.05 -33.66 35.96
C ARG A 69 -33.91 -33.31 37.44
N SER A 70 -32.70 -33.27 37.98
CA SER A 70 -32.47 -32.84 39.35
C SER A 70 -32.83 -31.36 39.55
N ALA A 71 -32.96 -30.93 40.81
CA ALA A 71 -33.20 -29.53 41.11
C ALA A 71 -32.07 -28.58 40.64
N GLY A 72 -30.84 -29.10 40.50
CA GLY A 72 -29.68 -28.34 40.04
C GLY A 72 -29.44 -28.36 38.53
N GLY A 73 -30.17 -29.19 37.77
CA GLY A 73 -29.91 -29.41 36.35
C GLY A 73 -28.50 -29.97 36.07
N GLN A 74 -28.11 -29.91 34.79
CA GLN A 74 -26.80 -30.32 34.31
C GLN A 74 -26.10 -29.14 33.62
N ASN A 75 -24.88 -28.83 34.08
CA ASN A 75 -24.07 -27.77 33.48
C ASN A 75 -23.30 -28.30 32.25
N PHE A 76 -23.31 -27.52 31.17
CA PHE A 76 -22.55 -27.77 29.95
C PHE A 76 -21.59 -26.62 29.65
N SER A 77 -20.46 -26.97 29.05
CA SER A 77 -19.45 -26.04 28.55
C SER A 77 -18.92 -26.55 27.20
N PHE A 78 -19.09 -25.75 26.16
CA PHE A 78 -18.69 -26.07 24.79
C PHE A 78 -17.56 -25.15 24.33
N ALA A 79 -16.46 -25.74 23.88
CA ALA A 79 -15.41 -24.98 23.19
C ALA A 79 -15.88 -24.67 21.77
N LEU A 80 -15.82 -23.40 21.38
CA LEU A 80 -16.18 -22.95 20.03
C LEU A 80 -14.92 -22.78 19.18
N SER A 81 -15.07 -22.87 17.86
CA SER A 81 -13.92 -22.85 16.93
C SER A 81 -13.13 -21.54 16.94
N ASP A 82 -13.71 -20.45 17.45
CA ASP A 82 -13.06 -19.14 17.58
C ASP A 82 -12.35 -18.96 18.92
N GLY A 83 -12.27 -20.01 19.74
CA GLY A 83 -11.69 -19.99 21.08
C GLY A 83 -12.62 -19.48 22.17
N SER A 84 -13.85 -19.06 21.83
CA SER A 84 -14.88 -18.75 22.81
C SER A 84 -15.36 -20.02 23.53
N VAL A 85 -16.01 -19.83 24.68
CA VAL A 85 -16.66 -20.92 25.41
C VAL A 85 -18.13 -20.60 25.62
N LEU A 86 -19.02 -21.42 25.06
CA LEU A 86 -20.45 -21.40 25.38
C LEU A 86 -20.67 -22.19 26.66
N SER A 87 -21.42 -21.66 27.61
CA SER A 87 -21.82 -22.37 28.83
C SER A 87 -23.29 -22.14 29.14
N PHE A 88 -23.95 -23.15 29.70
CA PHE A 88 -25.31 -23.05 30.21
C PHE A 88 -25.63 -24.16 31.21
N ASN A 89 -26.72 -23.99 31.96
CA ASN A 89 -27.36 -25.04 32.75
C ASN A 89 -28.61 -25.55 32.02
N LEU A 90 -28.70 -26.87 31.83
CA LEU A 90 -29.84 -27.55 31.24
C LEU A 90 -30.62 -28.26 32.35
N ARG A 91 -31.87 -27.85 32.56
CA ARG A 91 -32.79 -28.53 33.45
C ARG A 91 -33.94 -29.16 32.67
N THR A 92 -34.16 -30.44 32.87
CA THR A 92 -35.22 -31.19 32.22
C THR A 92 -36.39 -31.39 33.18
N THR A 93 -37.61 -31.27 32.70
CA THR A 93 -38.82 -31.72 33.40
C THR A 93 -39.61 -32.64 32.49
N SER A 94 -40.26 -33.65 33.06
CA SER A 94 -41.04 -34.65 32.33
C SER A 94 -42.30 -34.98 33.10
N THR A 95 -43.42 -35.18 32.40
CA THR A 95 -44.63 -35.76 32.99
C THR A 95 -44.52 -37.28 33.20
N ALA A 96 -43.49 -37.91 32.65
CA ALA A 96 -43.15 -39.31 32.84
C ALA A 96 -41.94 -39.50 33.78
N ALA A 97 -41.63 -40.75 34.14
CA ALA A 97 -40.54 -41.08 35.07
C ALA A 97 -39.14 -40.77 34.52
N THR A 98 -38.99 -40.69 33.19
CA THR A 98 -37.76 -40.29 32.48
C THR A 98 -38.09 -39.20 31.45
N GLY A 99 -37.10 -38.37 31.11
CA GLY A 99 -37.26 -37.28 30.15
C GLY A 99 -36.82 -37.69 28.75
N ALA A 100 -35.52 -37.63 28.51
CA ALA A 100 -34.92 -37.81 27.19
C ALA A 100 -33.59 -38.56 27.25
N ASP A 101 -33.08 -39.00 26.09
CA ASP A 101 -31.70 -39.45 25.89
C ASP A 101 -31.05 -38.76 24.68
N ALA A 102 -29.73 -38.65 24.68
CA ALA A 102 -29.00 -38.09 23.55
C ALA A 102 -28.87 -39.12 22.42
N ARG A 103 -29.14 -38.73 21.17
CA ARG A 103 -29.08 -39.59 19.98
C ARG A 103 -28.34 -38.95 18.81
N THR A 104 -27.87 -39.79 17.88
CA THR A 104 -27.29 -39.36 16.60
C THR A 104 -28.35 -38.74 15.71
N ALA A 105 -27.94 -37.86 14.79
CA ALA A 105 -28.77 -37.43 13.67
C ALA A 105 -28.51 -38.33 12.44
N PRO A 106 -29.54 -38.79 11.72
CA PRO A 106 -30.97 -38.62 12.01
C PRO A 106 -31.40 -39.48 13.22
N SER A 107 -32.39 -39.00 13.98
CA SER A 107 -32.92 -39.72 15.16
C SER A 107 -33.67 -41.00 14.80
N TRP A 108 -34.24 -41.05 13.58
CA TRP A 108 -34.86 -42.21 12.96
C TRP A 108 -34.85 -42.09 11.44
N SER A 109 -35.22 -43.14 10.72
CA SER A 109 -35.12 -43.19 9.25
C SER A 109 -36.01 -42.19 8.51
N GLY A 110 -37.00 -41.59 9.18
CA GLY A 110 -37.93 -40.62 8.61
C GLY A 110 -37.66 -39.16 8.96
N ALA A 111 -36.73 -38.88 9.88
CA ALA A 111 -36.43 -37.52 10.33
C ALA A 111 -35.88 -36.66 9.19
N ALA A 112 -36.26 -35.39 9.12
CA ALA A 112 -35.81 -34.48 8.07
C ALA A 112 -34.31 -34.12 8.22
N VAL A 113 -33.93 -33.67 9.43
CA VAL A 113 -32.54 -33.32 9.75
C VAL A 113 -31.70 -34.59 9.84
N GLY A 114 -30.57 -34.62 9.12
CA GLY A 114 -29.70 -35.78 9.02
C GLY A 114 -30.03 -36.73 7.85
N ASN A 115 -31.20 -36.61 7.21
CA ASN A 115 -31.54 -37.35 5.98
C ASN A 115 -31.69 -36.44 4.75
N SER A 116 -32.41 -35.32 4.86
CA SER A 116 -32.62 -34.38 3.74
C SER A 116 -31.57 -33.27 3.74
N ALA A 117 -31.33 -32.66 4.89
CA ALA A 117 -30.41 -31.54 5.10
C ALA A 117 -29.54 -31.78 6.32
N PHE A 118 -28.39 -31.09 6.40
CA PHE A 118 -27.42 -31.20 7.51
C PHE A 118 -27.01 -32.66 7.78
N LEU A 119 -26.39 -33.28 6.79
CA LEU A 119 -26.07 -34.71 6.81
C LEU A 119 -24.78 -34.99 7.61
N GLY A 120 -24.80 -36.08 8.36
CA GLY A 120 -23.62 -36.58 9.09
C GLY A 120 -23.10 -35.58 10.13
N ILE A 121 -23.98 -35.10 11.00
CA ILE A 121 -23.62 -34.27 12.16
C ILE A 121 -22.90 -35.16 13.19
N PRO A 122 -21.66 -34.83 13.61
CA PRO A 122 -20.92 -35.61 14.61
C PRO A 122 -21.59 -35.69 15.98
N GLY A 123 -21.26 -36.72 16.76
CA GLY A 123 -21.71 -36.86 18.15
C GLY A 123 -23.17 -37.29 18.29
N ARG A 124 -23.82 -36.83 19.38
CA ARG A 124 -25.22 -37.11 19.71
C ARG A 124 -26.00 -35.80 19.90
N PRO A 125 -26.34 -35.09 18.81
CA PRO A 125 -26.88 -33.74 18.90
C PRO A 125 -28.36 -33.65 19.29
N ILE A 126 -29.10 -34.76 19.24
CA ILE A 126 -30.56 -34.77 19.45
C ILE A 126 -30.89 -35.25 20.85
N LEU A 127 -31.62 -34.44 21.63
CA LEU A 127 -32.29 -34.89 22.85
C LEU A 127 -33.66 -35.47 22.46
N TYR A 128 -33.76 -36.80 22.52
CA TYR A 128 -34.92 -37.57 22.07
C TYR A 128 -35.74 -38.05 23.27
N MET A 129 -37.06 -37.84 23.27
CA MET A 129 -37.88 -38.24 24.43
C MET A 129 -37.93 -39.76 24.60
N LEU A 130 -38.02 -40.19 25.86
CA LEU A 130 -38.03 -41.62 26.20
C LEU A 130 -39.44 -42.21 26.33
N ASN A 131 -40.48 -41.37 26.45
CA ASN A 131 -41.84 -41.82 26.72
C ASN A 131 -42.84 -41.14 25.77
N SER A 132 -43.56 -41.94 25.01
CA SER A 132 -44.66 -41.46 24.18
C SER A 132 -45.82 -40.93 25.03
N GLY A 133 -46.55 -39.92 24.55
CA GLY A 133 -47.64 -39.28 25.27
C GLY A 133 -47.21 -38.36 26.41
N SER A 134 -45.89 -38.21 26.64
CA SER A 134 -45.34 -37.35 27.69
C SER A 134 -45.08 -35.93 27.19
N ARG A 135 -44.96 -35.00 28.15
CA ARG A 135 -44.45 -33.65 27.92
C ARG A 135 -43.07 -33.56 28.55
N VAL A 136 -42.07 -33.23 27.75
CA VAL A 136 -40.69 -33.02 28.19
C VAL A 136 -40.31 -31.58 27.90
N GLN A 137 -39.84 -30.87 28.92
CA GLN A 137 -39.44 -29.47 28.79
C GLN A 137 -37.99 -29.31 29.26
N PHE A 138 -37.17 -28.73 28.40
CA PHE A 138 -35.81 -28.32 28.66
C PHE A 138 -35.78 -26.83 28.97
N ASN A 139 -35.33 -26.47 30.16
CA ASN A 139 -35.03 -25.09 30.54
C ASN A 139 -33.51 -24.91 30.48
N ILE A 140 -33.06 -24.17 29.47
CA ILE A 140 -31.68 -23.81 29.23
C ILE A 140 -31.49 -22.42 29.82
N SER A 141 -30.74 -22.32 30.91
CA SER A 141 -30.57 -21.09 31.69
C SER A 141 -29.11 -20.75 31.88
N SER A 142 -28.84 -19.50 32.26
CA SER A 142 -27.48 -18.99 32.42
C SER A 142 -26.64 -19.17 31.15
N ILE A 143 -27.26 -19.01 29.97
CA ILE A 143 -26.56 -19.11 28.69
C ILE A 143 -25.59 -17.93 28.58
N ALA A 144 -24.31 -18.24 28.48
CA ALA A 144 -23.23 -17.26 28.42
C ALA A 144 -22.14 -17.71 27.44
N VAL A 145 -21.64 -16.77 26.64
CA VAL A 145 -20.47 -16.95 25.78
C VAL A 145 -19.32 -16.17 26.37
N THR A 146 -18.28 -16.88 26.80
CA THR A 146 -17.02 -16.26 27.24
C THR A 146 -16.16 -16.01 26.00
N PRO A 147 -15.69 -14.77 25.77
CA PRO A 147 -14.87 -14.46 24.61
C PRO A 147 -13.53 -15.21 24.61
N PRO A 148 -12.88 -15.33 23.45
CA PRO A 148 -11.53 -15.86 23.37
C PRO A 148 -10.52 -14.90 24.04
N PRO A 149 -9.32 -15.40 24.41
CA PRO A 149 -8.26 -14.56 24.96
C PRO A 149 -7.98 -13.32 24.09
N GLY A 150 -7.83 -12.15 24.72
CA GLY A 150 -7.59 -10.89 24.02
C GLY A 150 -8.85 -10.15 23.57
N VAL A 151 -10.04 -10.76 23.71
CA VAL A 151 -11.33 -10.11 23.47
C VAL A 151 -12.04 -9.87 24.81
N SER A 152 -12.41 -8.63 25.08
CA SER A 152 -13.02 -8.24 26.37
C SER A 152 -14.55 -8.21 26.34
N THR A 153 -15.16 -8.21 25.14
CA THR A 153 -16.60 -8.06 24.97
C THR A 153 -17.12 -8.92 23.82
N VAL A 154 -18.17 -9.68 24.08
CA VAL A 154 -19.04 -10.27 23.07
C VAL A 154 -20.31 -9.43 23.02
N THR A 155 -20.71 -8.97 21.84
CA THR A 155 -21.93 -8.16 21.69
C THR A 155 -23.13 -8.92 21.15
N SER A 156 -22.91 -10.06 20.50
CA SER A 156 -24.01 -10.95 20.10
C SER A 156 -23.63 -12.44 20.04
N TYR A 157 -24.61 -13.35 20.07
CA TYR A 157 -24.51 -14.74 19.60
C TYR A 157 -25.93 -15.23 19.24
N ALA A 158 -26.03 -16.23 18.37
CA ALA A 158 -27.30 -16.84 18.01
C ALA A 158 -27.43 -18.23 18.63
N PHE A 159 -28.44 -18.42 19.47
CA PHE A 159 -28.82 -19.73 19.97
C PHE A 159 -29.89 -20.31 19.04
N VAL A 160 -29.61 -21.49 18.51
CA VAL A 160 -30.42 -22.16 17.49
C VAL A 160 -31.10 -23.37 18.10
N VAL A 161 -32.36 -23.57 17.71
CA VAL A 161 -33.20 -24.70 18.09
C VAL A 161 -33.77 -25.31 16.82
N ALA A 162 -33.78 -26.63 16.73
CA ALA A 162 -34.32 -27.35 15.59
C ALA A 162 -35.10 -28.59 16.01
N ASP A 163 -36.12 -28.93 15.21
CA ASP A 163 -36.72 -30.26 15.25
C ASP A 163 -35.68 -31.29 14.77
N GLY A 164 -35.30 -32.20 15.67
CA GLY A 164 -34.32 -33.26 15.42
C GLY A 164 -34.97 -34.58 15.01
N GLU A 165 -36.28 -34.62 14.86
CA GLU A 165 -37.11 -35.80 14.64
C GLU A 165 -38.08 -35.50 13.49
N SER A 166 -39.34 -35.34 13.81
CA SER A 166 -40.44 -34.91 12.98
C SER A 166 -41.58 -34.47 13.89
N THR A 167 -42.37 -33.48 13.49
CA THR A 167 -43.56 -33.08 14.27
C THR A 167 -44.85 -33.47 13.53
N ASP A 168 -45.52 -34.55 13.95
CA ASP A 168 -46.70 -35.10 13.28
C ASP A 168 -47.91 -35.33 14.21
N ASN A 169 -49.07 -35.66 13.65
CA ASN A 169 -50.30 -35.94 14.41
C ASN A 169 -50.60 -34.85 15.47
N ALA A 170 -50.84 -35.22 16.73
CA ALA A 170 -51.15 -34.29 17.81
C ALA A 170 -49.90 -33.76 18.56
N GLU A 171 -48.72 -33.85 17.93
CA GLU A 171 -47.43 -33.42 18.46
C GLU A 171 -47.22 -31.93 18.29
N TYR A 172 -46.39 -31.38 19.17
CA TYR A 172 -45.82 -30.06 18.95
C TYR A 172 -44.45 -29.92 19.62
N LEU A 173 -43.66 -29.03 19.03
CA LEU A 173 -42.47 -28.45 19.62
C LEU A 173 -42.73 -26.97 19.88
N GLU A 174 -42.42 -26.48 21.07
CA GLU A 174 -42.63 -25.08 21.44
C GLU A 174 -41.39 -24.51 22.11
N TYR A 175 -40.90 -23.38 21.57
CA TYR A 175 -39.68 -22.74 22.02
C TYR A 175 -39.99 -21.34 22.51
N THR A 176 -39.53 -20.99 23.71
CA THR A 176 -39.62 -19.63 24.25
C THR A 176 -38.24 -19.09 24.53
N THR A 177 -38.00 -17.83 24.17
CA THR A 177 -36.73 -17.14 24.37
C THR A 177 -36.92 -15.83 25.13
N ASN A 178 -35.94 -15.46 25.93
CA ASN A 178 -35.84 -14.10 26.50
C ASN A 178 -34.87 -13.18 25.74
N GLY A 179 -34.29 -13.67 24.64
CA GLY A 179 -33.45 -12.91 23.74
C GLY A 179 -34.23 -12.19 22.65
N GLY A 180 -33.61 -12.02 21.49
CA GLY A 180 -34.27 -11.56 20.28
C GLY A 180 -35.42 -12.47 19.87
N THR A 181 -36.39 -11.93 19.12
CA THR A 181 -37.52 -12.72 18.60
C THR A 181 -37.04 -13.85 17.69
N TRP A 182 -37.73 -14.99 17.69
CA TRP A 182 -37.39 -16.14 16.84
C TRP A 182 -37.39 -15.77 15.36
N GLN A 183 -36.29 -16.07 14.69
CA GLN A 183 -36.14 -15.95 13.25
C GLN A 183 -36.11 -17.33 12.62
N LEU A 184 -36.77 -17.49 11.47
CA LEU A 184 -36.72 -18.71 10.70
C LEU A 184 -35.37 -18.77 9.98
N LEU A 185 -34.59 -19.82 10.23
CA LEU A 185 -33.26 -20.00 9.66
C LEU A 185 -33.24 -21.02 8.52
N ASP A 186 -34.07 -22.06 8.63
CA ASP A 186 -34.24 -23.05 7.57
C ASP A 186 -35.57 -23.78 7.66
N GLU A 187 -36.03 -24.27 6.50
CA GLU A 187 -37.13 -25.21 6.34
C GLU A 187 -36.57 -26.50 5.76
N VAL A 188 -36.31 -27.49 6.61
CA VAL A 188 -35.69 -28.74 6.19
C VAL A 188 -36.77 -29.64 5.56
N PRO A 189 -36.69 -29.92 4.25
CA PRO A 189 -37.75 -30.62 3.55
C PRO A 189 -37.85 -32.08 4.02
N PRO A 190 -39.06 -32.65 4.05
CA PRO A 190 -39.26 -34.05 4.41
C PRO A 190 -38.57 -35.00 3.41
N ILE A 191 -38.20 -36.19 3.87
CA ILE A 191 -37.83 -37.27 2.95
C ILE A 191 -39.06 -37.67 2.12
N SER A 192 -38.92 -37.73 0.79
CA SER A 192 -39.97 -37.80 -0.25
C SER A 192 -41.38 -38.31 0.14
N GLY A 193 -42.43 -37.58 -0.27
CA GLY A 193 -43.84 -38.01 -0.20
C GLY A 193 -44.64 -37.49 1.00
N SER A 194 -43.99 -36.76 1.90
CA SER A 194 -44.55 -36.22 3.14
C SER A 194 -44.65 -34.70 3.15
N GLN A 195 -45.27 -34.12 4.18
CA GLN A 195 -45.53 -32.67 4.30
C GLN A 195 -44.62 -32.01 5.35
N MET A 196 -44.48 -30.69 5.28
CA MET A 196 -43.93 -29.89 6.37
C MET A 196 -44.94 -29.80 7.53
N PRO A 197 -44.48 -29.75 8.79
CA PRO A 197 -45.33 -29.37 9.92
C PRO A 197 -45.88 -27.95 9.76
N GLY A 198 -46.93 -27.62 10.52
CA GLY A 198 -47.44 -26.25 10.63
C GLY A 198 -46.61 -25.49 11.65
N TYR A 199 -46.44 -24.17 11.49
CA TYR A 199 -45.76 -23.36 12.49
C TYR A 199 -46.41 -21.99 12.71
N THR A 200 -46.12 -21.39 13.86
CA THR A 200 -46.49 -20.01 14.21
C THR A 200 -45.38 -19.35 15.04
N GLY A 201 -45.41 -18.03 15.16
CA GLY A 201 -44.60 -17.32 16.15
C GLY A 201 -43.21 -16.84 15.71
N ILE A 202 -42.88 -16.93 14.42
CA ILE A 202 -41.74 -16.19 13.84
C ILE A 202 -41.93 -14.68 14.06
N GLY A 203 -40.87 -13.98 14.47
CA GLY A 203 -40.93 -12.58 14.88
C GLY A 203 -41.53 -12.36 16.28
N SER A 204 -41.68 -13.41 17.08
CA SER A 204 -42.13 -13.34 18.48
C SER A 204 -41.17 -14.06 19.44
N SER A 205 -41.39 -13.94 20.75
CA SER A 205 -40.61 -14.64 21.77
C SER A 205 -40.96 -16.14 21.89
N THR A 206 -42.04 -16.59 21.24
CA THR A 206 -42.49 -17.99 21.30
C THR A 206 -42.73 -18.52 19.89
N PHE A 207 -41.98 -19.53 19.50
CA PHE A 207 -42.18 -20.25 18.25
C PHE A 207 -42.84 -21.60 18.56
N ARG A 208 -43.76 -22.03 17.70
CA ARG A 208 -44.40 -23.33 17.83
C ARG A 208 -44.49 -24.02 16.49
N GLU A 209 -44.04 -25.26 16.45
CA GLU A 209 -44.17 -26.22 15.37
C GLU A 209 -45.18 -27.30 15.79
N THR A 210 -46.06 -27.73 14.88
CA THR A 210 -47.23 -28.57 15.20
C THR A 210 -47.60 -29.52 14.08
N GLY A 211 -47.97 -30.74 14.46
CA GLY A 211 -48.52 -31.74 13.54
C GLY A 211 -49.96 -31.44 13.10
N ASP A 212 -50.65 -30.51 13.77
CA ASP A 212 -52.05 -30.10 13.53
C ASP A 212 -53.07 -31.25 13.43
N GLY A 213 -52.78 -32.38 14.05
CA GLY A 213 -53.59 -33.59 13.98
C GLY A 213 -53.45 -34.38 12.67
N GLN A 214 -52.45 -34.07 11.84
CA GLN A 214 -52.23 -34.70 10.54
C GLN A 214 -51.01 -35.64 10.54
N SER A 215 -51.17 -36.83 9.96
CA SER A 215 -50.10 -37.80 9.79
C SER A 215 -49.18 -37.46 8.61
N GLY A 216 -47.91 -37.89 8.67
CA GLY A 216 -46.99 -37.75 7.54
C GLY A 216 -46.38 -36.35 7.40
N ARG A 217 -46.30 -35.62 8.51
CA ARG A 217 -45.55 -34.36 8.61
C ARG A 217 -44.17 -34.66 9.17
N VAL A 218 -43.17 -34.75 8.29
CA VAL A 218 -41.81 -35.18 8.65
C VAL A 218 -40.73 -34.23 8.13
N GLY A 219 -41.13 -33.00 7.79
CA GLY A 219 -40.19 -31.88 7.66
C GLY A 219 -39.77 -31.37 9.04
N ALA A 220 -38.85 -30.41 9.07
CA ALA A 220 -38.37 -29.82 10.31
C ALA A 220 -38.10 -28.31 10.13
N TYR A 221 -38.33 -27.53 11.18
CA TYR A 221 -37.93 -26.13 11.21
C TYR A 221 -36.68 -25.90 12.05
N ILE A 222 -35.84 -24.97 11.60
CA ILE A 222 -34.68 -24.48 12.35
C ILE A 222 -34.90 -23.00 12.63
N VAL A 223 -34.88 -22.61 13.91
CA VAL A 223 -35.09 -21.22 14.33
C VAL A 223 -33.97 -20.73 15.23
N GLY A 224 -33.71 -19.43 15.17
CA GLY A 224 -32.64 -18.77 15.93
C GLY A 224 -33.15 -17.62 16.77
N SER A 225 -32.57 -17.44 17.95
CA SER A 225 -32.76 -16.28 18.83
C SER A 225 -31.42 -15.66 19.14
N GLU A 226 -31.34 -14.34 19.06
CA GLU A 226 -30.14 -13.59 19.43
C GLU A 226 -30.03 -13.40 20.94
N ASN A 227 -28.84 -13.60 21.51
CA ASN A 227 -28.49 -13.24 22.89
C ASN A 227 -29.40 -13.74 24.01
N PRO A 228 -30.04 -14.93 23.92
CA PRO A 228 -30.92 -15.35 24.99
C PRO A 228 -30.10 -15.83 26.19
N THR A 229 -30.32 -15.28 27.38
CA THR A 229 -29.75 -15.89 28.60
C THR A 229 -30.56 -17.08 29.09
N ASN A 230 -31.80 -17.22 28.58
CA ASN A 230 -32.70 -18.33 28.87
C ASN A 230 -33.49 -18.73 27.61
N VAL A 231 -33.49 -20.02 27.30
CA VAL A 231 -34.34 -20.66 26.29
C VAL A 231 -35.10 -21.79 26.94
N THR A 232 -36.39 -21.87 26.69
CA THR A 232 -37.20 -23.04 27.03
C THR A 232 -37.57 -23.74 25.74
N ALA A 233 -37.37 -25.05 25.70
CA ALA A 233 -37.76 -25.91 24.61
C ALA A 233 -38.64 -27.04 25.13
N GLU A 234 -39.81 -27.19 24.55
CA GLU A 234 -40.82 -28.16 24.97
C GLU A 234 -41.16 -29.11 23.85
N MET A 235 -41.24 -30.38 24.20
CA MET A 235 -41.76 -31.44 23.35
C MET A 235 -43.05 -31.99 23.96
N ARG A 236 -44.11 -32.06 23.15
CA ARG A 236 -45.30 -32.85 23.47
C ARG A 236 -45.46 -33.95 22.44
N GLY A 237 -45.21 -35.19 22.85
CA GLY A 237 -45.35 -36.36 21.99
C GLY A 237 -46.78 -36.92 21.98
N ALA A 238 -47.29 -37.26 20.80
CA ALA A 238 -48.34 -38.24 20.61
C ALA A 238 -47.71 -39.60 20.25
N GLY A 239 -46.59 -39.58 19.51
CA GLY A 239 -45.53 -40.56 19.43
C GLY A 239 -44.30 -40.12 20.24
N LEU A 240 -43.12 -40.12 19.63
CA LEU A 240 -41.85 -39.65 20.21
C LEU A 240 -41.40 -38.40 19.44
N GLN A 241 -40.62 -37.53 20.07
CA GLN A 241 -40.07 -36.30 19.51
C GLN A 241 -38.60 -36.17 19.85
N GLY A 242 -37.90 -35.34 19.10
CA GLY A 242 -36.51 -35.00 19.35
C GLY A 242 -36.24 -33.55 19.02
N ILE A 243 -35.38 -32.93 19.82
CA ILE A 243 -34.94 -31.55 19.60
C ILE A 243 -33.43 -31.48 19.62
N MET A 244 -32.87 -30.54 18.86
CA MET A 244 -31.43 -30.29 18.87
C MET A 244 -31.12 -28.80 18.92
N PHE A 245 -29.91 -28.50 19.40
CA PHE A 245 -29.47 -27.13 19.66
C PHE A 245 -28.16 -26.84 18.93
N ALA A 246 -27.98 -25.60 18.52
CA ALA A 246 -26.72 -25.11 17.94
C ALA A 246 -26.38 -23.69 18.41
N VAL A 247 -25.12 -23.31 18.21
CA VAL A 247 -24.73 -21.90 18.09
C VAL A 247 -24.29 -21.65 16.66
N ARG A 248 -24.68 -20.51 16.09
CA ARG A 248 -24.36 -20.17 14.70
C ARG A 248 -23.19 -19.19 14.59
N PHE A 249 -22.26 -19.46 13.69
CA PHE A 249 -21.09 -18.63 13.37
C PHE A 249 -21.40 -17.57 12.30
N ALA A 250 -20.54 -16.56 12.26
CA ALA A 250 -20.37 -15.63 11.15
C ALA A 250 -18.91 -15.67 10.67
N SER A 251 -18.67 -15.29 9.42
CA SER A 251 -17.32 -15.23 8.87
C SER A 251 -17.05 -13.91 8.17
N ILE A 252 -15.79 -13.49 8.27
CA ILE A 252 -15.25 -12.38 7.51
C ILE A 252 -13.88 -12.76 6.96
N SER A 253 -13.68 -12.47 5.69
CA SER A 253 -12.37 -12.53 5.04
C SER A 253 -11.94 -11.12 4.67
N LEU A 254 -10.69 -10.80 4.95
CA LEU A 254 -10.05 -9.55 4.55
C LEU A 254 -8.93 -9.87 3.58
N VAL A 255 -9.03 -9.36 2.37
CA VAL A 255 -8.06 -9.51 1.28
C VAL A 255 -7.40 -8.17 1.00
N LYS A 256 -6.18 -8.24 0.49
CA LYS A 256 -5.48 -7.07 -0.05
C LYS A 256 -5.38 -7.17 -1.57
N GLN A 257 -5.53 -6.04 -2.23
CA GLN A 257 -5.18 -5.83 -3.62
C GLN A 257 -4.42 -4.50 -3.77
N ILE A 258 -3.61 -4.41 -4.81
CA ILE A 258 -2.89 -3.19 -5.18
C ILE A 258 -3.34 -2.80 -6.58
N GLY A 259 -3.85 -1.58 -6.71
CA GLY A 259 -4.24 -0.99 -7.98
C GLY A 259 -3.05 -0.33 -8.66
N GLY A 260 -2.90 -0.52 -9.97
CA GLY A 260 -1.85 0.10 -10.77
C GLY A 260 -0.47 -0.51 -10.53
N ALA A 261 0.30 0.08 -9.62
CA ALA A 261 1.68 -0.32 -9.32
C ALA A 261 1.99 -0.14 -7.82
N ARG A 262 3.20 -0.51 -7.41
CA ARG A 262 3.75 -0.09 -6.11
C ARG A 262 4.59 1.17 -6.31
N VAL A 263 4.58 2.09 -5.33
CA VAL A 263 5.49 3.26 -5.28
C VAL A 263 6.93 2.79 -5.34
N THR A 264 7.30 1.82 -4.51
CA THR A 264 8.55 1.06 -4.67
C THR A 264 8.27 -0.44 -4.86
N PRO A 265 9.06 -1.16 -5.68
CA PRO A 265 8.81 -2.58 -5.95
C PRO A 265 8.77 -3.49 -4.70
N ASN A 266 9.43 -3.09 -3.62
CA ASN A 266 9.53 -3.85 -2.38
C ASN A 266 8.51 -3.44 -1.31
N ASP A 267 7.67 -2.43 -1.57
CA ASP A 267 6.61 -2.08 -0.64
C ASP A 267 5.73 -3.29 -0.39
N GLN A 268 5.35 -3.55 0.85
CA GLN A 268 4.41 -4.58 1.24
C GLN A 268 3.43 -4.02 2.27
N PHE A 269 2.27 -4.66 2.42
CA PHE A 269 1.20 -4.24 3.32
C PHE A 269 0.80 -5.38 4.24
N THR A 270 0.66 -5.08 5.52
CA THR A 270 0.02 -5.96 6.50
C THR A 270 -1.39 -5.47 6.73
N PHE A 271 -2.36 -6.37 6.65
CA PHE A 271 -3.78 -6.09 6.87
C PHE A 271 -4.32 -7.04 7.94
N GLU A 272 -5.17 -6.52 8.80
CA GLU A 272 -5.55 -7.18 10.05
C GLU A 272 -7.04 -7.00 10.32
N ILE A 273 -7.63 -8.07 10.84
CA ILE A 273 -8.93 -8.05 11.51
C ILE A 273 -8.61 -8.01 13.01
N GLN A 274 -8.97 -6.92 13.67
CA GLN A 274 -8.70 -6.69 15.08
C GLN A 274 -10.01 -6.65 15.88
N SER A 275 -9.96 -7.06 17.14
CA SER A 275 -11.01 -6.73 18.10
C SER A 275 -11.03 -5.22 18.35
N THR A 276 -12.16 -4.55 18.09
CA THR A 276 -12.30 -3.11 18.36
C THR A 276 -12.13 -2.79 19.84
N SER A 277 -12.50 -3.71 20.73
CA SER A 277 -12.53 -3.45 22.17
C SER A 277 -11.15 -3.46 22.82
N SER A 278 -10.15 -4.10 22.19
CA SER A 278 -8.81 -4.31 22.76
C SER A 278 -7.66 -3.98 21.80
N GLY A 279 -7.93 -3.88 20.50
CA GLY A 279 -6.89 -3.79 19.45
C GLY A 279 -6.14 -5.10 19.20
N SER A 280 -6.53 -6.21 19.84
CA SER A 280 -5.90 -7.52 19.60
C SER A 280 -6.16 -8.00 18.18
N VAL A 281 -5.10 -8.44 17.49
CA VAL A 281 -5.17 -9.02 16.15
C VAL A 281 -5.79 -10.41 16.23
N LEU A 282 -6.91 -10.62 15.55
CA LEU A 282 -7.65 -11.88 15.49
C LEU A 282 -7.30 -12.67 14.22
N ALA A 283 -7.06 -11.97 13.12
CA ALA A 283 -6.53 -12.55 11.88
C ALA A 283 -5.65 -11.51 11.17
N THR A 284 -4.61 -11.97 10.46
CA THR A 284 -3.67 -11.11 9.76
C THR A 284 -3.26 -11.73 8.43
N GLY A 285 -2.98 -10.88 7.46
CA GLY A 285 -2.32 -11.24 6.21
C GLY A 285 -1.26 -10.20 5.90
N THR A 286 -0.26 -10.60 5.13
CA THR A 286 0.79 -9.69 4.64
C THR A 286 1.06 -10.00 3.19
N THR A 287 1.01 -8.98 2.34
CA THR A 287 1.37 -9.13 0.93
C THR A 287 2.84 -9.49 0.81
N SER A 288 3.23 -10.28 -0.20
CA SER A 288 4.63 -10.57 -0.50
C SER A 288 4.87 -10.62 -2.01
N GLY A 289 6.13 -10.43 -2.41
CA GLY A 289 6.55 -10.50 -3.81
C GLY A 289 6.06 -9.34 -4.67
N THR A 290 6.30 -9.48 -5.98
CA THR A 290 6.04 -8.43 -6.98
C THR A 290 4.61 -8.40 -7.51
N GLY A 291 3.80 -9.42 -7.20
CA GLY A 291 2.39 -9.47 -7.59
C GLY A 291 1.58 -8.32 -6.99
N LEU A 292 0.43 -8.02 -7.60
CA LEU A 292 -0.49 -6.94 -7.17
C LEU A 292 -1.78 -7.47 -6.52
N GLY A 293 -1.85 -8.78 -6.30
CA GLY A 293 -2.97 -9.46 -5.67
C GLY A 293 -4.04 -9.94 -6.66
N PRO A 294 -5.19 -10.42 -6.14
CA PRO A 294 -5.51 -10.50 -4.71
C PRO A 294 -4.54 -11.42 -3.94
N PHE A 295 -4.18 -11.02 -2.73
CA PHE A 295 -3.31 -11.82 -1.85
C PHE A 295 -4.13 -12.73 -0.93
N ASP A 296 -3.48 -13.72 -0.30
CA ASP A 296 -4.12 -14.64 0.63
C ASP A 296 -4.92 -13.90 1.72
N ALA A 297 -6.16 -14.34 1.95
CA ALA A 297 -7.07 -13.67 2.86
C ALA A 297 -6.69 -13.90 4.33
N ALA A 298 -6.83 -12.87 5.15
CA ALA A 298 -6.96 -13.01 6.59
C ALA A 298 -8.41 -13.42 6.88
N VAL A 299 -8.63 -14.63 7.39
CA VAL A 299 -9.98 -15.16 7.62
C VAL A 299 -10.25 -15.26 9.12
N LEU A 300 -11.39 -14.72 9.55
CA LEU A 300 -11.93 -14.87 10.89
C LEU A 300 -13.31 -15.50 10.79
N THR A 301 -13.51 -16.61 11.51
CA THR A 301 -14.83 -17.20 11.76
C THR A 301 -15.11 -17.05 13.25
N THR A 302 -16.27 -16.54 13.63
CA THR A 302 -16.61 -16.30 15.04
C THR A 302 -18.04 -16.71 15.36
N ALA A 303 -18.24 -17.34 16.52
CA ALA A 303 -19.55 -17.76 17.03
C ALA A 303 -20.32 -16.60 17.65
N SER A 304 -19.66 -15.44 17.75
CA SER A 304 -20.07 -14.35 18.59
C SER A 304 -19.83 -13.02 17.87
N GLY A 305 -20.71 -12.04 18.06
CA GLY A 305 -20.55 -10.70 17.53
C GLY A 305 -19.47 -9.97 18.27
N ILE A 306 -18.22 -10.29 17.97
CA ILE A 306 -17.06 -9.51 18.37
C ILE A 306 -17.07 -8.25 17.51
N PRO A 307 -17.06 -7.04 18.08
CA PRO A 307 -16.87 -5.82 17.30
C PRO A 307 -15.47 -5.82 16.66
N LEU A 308 -15.41 -5.61 15.35
CA LEU A 308 -14.21 -5.70 14.53
C LEU A 308 -13.76 -4.35 14.00
N THR A 309 -12.45 -4.15 13.99
CA THR A 309 -11.79 -3.08 13.25
C THR A 309 -10.94 -3.72 12.16
N LEU A 310 -11.15 -3.31 10.91
CA LEU A 310 -10.33 -3.73 9.77
C LEU A 310 -9.26 -2.68 9.56
N THR A 311 -7.99 -3.07 9.59
CA THR A 311 -6.88 -2.13 9.49
C THR A 311 -5.84 -2.60 8.49
N GLU A 312 -5.06 -1.65 8.00
CA GLU A 312 -3.85 -1.94 7.24
C GLU A 312 -2.73 -0.95 7.53
N ARG A 313 -1.50 -1.39 7.27
CA ARG A 313 -0.27 -0.59 7.36
C ARG A 313 0.77 -1.09 6.38
N MET A 314 1.82 -0.31 6.15
CA MET A 314 3.04 -0.82 5.51
C MET A 314 3.61 -1.97 6.35
N ALA A 315 4.00 -3.05 5.69
CA ALA A 315 4.76 -4.13 6.32
C ALA A 315 6.24 -3.73 6.45
N ALA A 316 6.94 -4.38 7.39
CA ALA A 316 8.37 -4.14 7.61
C ALA A 316 9.18 -4.41 6.32
N GLY A 317 10.19 -3.57 6.07
CA GLY A 317 11.03 -3.64 4.88
C GLY A 317 10.52 -2.80 3.70
N SER A 318 9.30 -2.28 3.77
CA SER A 318 8.81 -1.26 2.82
C SER A 318 9.54 0.06 3.05
N SER A 319 9.82 0.79 1.97
CA SER A 319 10.49 2.10 2.04
C SER A 319 9.51 3.26 1.92
N SER A 320 8.32 3.04 1.37
CA SER A 320 7.26 4.06 1.31
C SER A 320 6.40 4.13 2.56
N ASP A 321 5.70 5.25 2.71
CA ASP A 321 4.64 5.46 3.69
C ASP A 321 3.27 5.09 3.12
N ILE A 322 2.36 4.61 3.98
CA ILE A 322 1.00 4.27 3.54
C ILE A 322 0.23 5.49 3.02
N SER A 323 0.58 6.70 3.45
CA SER A 323 0.00 7.97 2.96
C SER A 323 0.31 8.25 1.48
N GLN A 324 1.30 7.56 0.91
CA GLN A 324 1.61 7.62 -0.51
C GLN A 324 0.67 6.74 -1.35
N TYR A 325 -0.23 6.00 -0.70
CA TYR A 325 -1.28 5.22 -1.32
C TYR A 325 -2.65 5.77 -0.92
N GLN A 326 -3.57 5.82 -1.88
CA GLN A 326 -4.98 5.88 -1.58
C GLN A 326 -5.47 4.46 -1.29
N SER A 327 -5.74 4.17 0.00
CA SER A 327 -6.42 2.94 0.40
C SER A 327 -7.93 3.11 0.32
N SER A 328 -8.62 2.11 -0.20
CA SER A 328 -10.08 1.99 -0.19
C SER A 328 -10.52 0.61 0.29
N LEU A 329 -11.60 0.56 1.07
CA LEU A 329 -12.20 -0.67 1.57
C LEU A 329 -13.58 -0.88 0.93
N THR A 330 -13.78 -2.07 0.39
CA THR A 330 -15.09 -2.55 -0.07
C THR A 330 -15.35 -3.92 0.52
N CYS A 331 -16.55 -4.12 1.08
CA CYS A 331 -17.00 -5.42 1.55
C CYS A 331 -18.31 -5.82 0.84
N VAL A 332 -18.52 -7.11 0.73
CA VAL A 332 -19.78 -7.73 0.29
C VAL A 332 -20.17 -8.80 1.29
N ASN A 333 -21.47 -9.10 1.38
CA ASN A 333 -21.98 -10.18 2.22
C ASN A 333 -22.84 -11.11 1.37
N ASP A 334 -22.49 -12.39 1.34
CA ASP A 334 -23.25 -13.38 0.56
C ASP A 334 -24.58 -13.75 1.24
N ASN A 335 -24.79 -13.34 2.49
CA ASN A 335 -26.07 -13.44 3.17
C ASN A 335 -26.98 -12.25 2.82
N SER A 336 -27.76 -12.38 1.75
CA SER A 336 -28.66 -11.33 1.25
C SER A 336 -29.77 -10.91 2.23
N GLY A 337 -30.04 -11.71 3.27
CA GLY A 337 -31.01 -11.39 4.33
C GLY A 337 -30.40 -10.64 5.52
N SER A 338 -29.09 -10.43 5.53
CA SER A 338 -28.38 -9.71 6.59
C SER A 338 -28.68 -8.22 6.57
N SER A 339 -28.76 -7.61 7.75
CA SER A 339 -28.87 -6.16 7.91
C SER A 339 -27.52 -5.48 8.17
N THR A 340 -26.42 -6.25 8.17
CA THR A 340 -25.07 -5.70 8.33
C THR A 340 -24.74 -4.77 7.16
N VAL A 341 -24.42 -3.52 7.48
CA VAL A 341 -24.09 -2.48 6.48
C VAL A 341 -22.67 -2.69 5.96
N MET A 342 -22.52 -2.85 4.65
CA MET A 342 -21.22 -3.06 4.02
C MET A 342 -20.56 -1.75 3.57
N PRO A 343 -19.29 -1.47 3.92
CA PRO A 343 -18.56 -0.36 3.31
C PRO A 343 -18.36 -0.61 1.81
N THR A 344 -18.53 0.43 1.00
CA THR A 344 -18.25 0.39 -0.45
C THR A 344 -17.36 1.56 -0.83
N ASN A 345 -16.15 1.28 -1.33
CA ASN A 345 -15.15 2.26 -1.75
C ASN A 345 -14.84 3.32 -0.68
N VAL A 346 -14.84 2.93 0.59
CA VAL A 346 -14.56 3.85 1.69
C VAL A 346 -13.05 4.09 1.73
N VAL A 347 -12.61 5.33 1.50
CA VAL A 347 -11.18 5.70 1.58
C VAL A 347 -10.74 5.71 3.03
N THR A 348 -9.99 4.70 3.44
CA THR A 348 -9.52 4.53 4.83
C THR A 348 -8.41 3.49 4.92
N THR A 349 -7.57 3.59 5.95
CA THR A 349 -6.64 2.53 6.38
C THR A 349 -7.08 1.83 7.67
N SER A 350 -8.17 2.31 8.29
CA SER A 350 -8.76 1.75 9.51
C SER A 350 -10.26 1.98 9.51
N TYR A 351 -11.03 0.90 9.54
CA TYR A 351 -12.49 0.93 9.49
C TYR A 351 -13.07 0.18 10.68
N ASN A 352 -13.89 0.86 11.49
CA ASN A 352 -14.71 0.20 12.50
C ASN A 352 -15.87 -0.48 11.79
N PHE A 353 -15.76 -1.80 11.63
CA PHE A 353 -16.76 -2.62 10.95
C PHE A 353 -17.98 -2.89 11.84
N GLY A 354 -17.82 -2.81 13.16
CA GLY A 354 -18.83 -3.26 14.11
C GLY A 354 -18.83 -4.79 14.24
N SER A 355 -19.94 -5.36 14.68
CA SER A 355 -20.07 -6.82 14.83
C SER A 355 -20.73 -7.46 13.61
N LEU A 356 -20.33 -8.70 13.32
CA LEU A 356 -21.02 -9.54 12.35
C LEU A 356 -22.37 -9.98 12.91
N GLN A 357 -23.36 -10.11 12.03
CA GLN A 357 -24.61 -10.81 12.32
C GLN A 357 -24.44 -12.30 12.03
N PHE A 358 -25.21 -13.14 12.72
CA PHE A 358 -25.09 -14.58 12.53
C PHE A 358 -25.45 -14.96 11.08
N GLY A 359 -24.71 -15.92 10.51
CA GLY A 359 -24.86 -16.28 9.10
C GLY A 359 -24.23 -15.31 8.10
N ASP A 360 -23.66 -14.19 8.56
CA ASP A 360 -22.85 -13.33 7.70
C ASP A 360 -21.68 -14.12 7.10
N THR A 361 -21.49 -13.93 5.80
CA THR A 361 -20.35 -14.45 5.04
C THR A 361 -19.77 -13.26 4.29
N VAL A 362 -18.94 -12.50 4.99
CA VAL A 362 -18.43 -11.21 4.52
C VAL A 362 -17.07 -11.38 3.83
N ALA A 363 -16.94 -10.80 2.65
CA ALA A 363 -15.68 -10.67 1.94
C ALA A 363 -15.32 -9.19 1.78
N CYS A 364 -14.23 -8.78 2.42
CA CYS A 364 -13.69 -7.43 2.38
C CYS A 364 -12.39 -7.39 1.60
N THR A 365 -12.20 -6.34 0.81
CA THR A 365 -10.95 -6.08 0.08
C THR A 365 -10.48 -4.67 0.36
N PHE A 366 -9.27 -4.54 0.89
CA PHE A 366 -8.53 -3.29 0.84
C PHE A 366 -7.83 -3.18 -0.53
N THR A 367 -8.01 -2.07 -1.24
CA THR A 367 -7.29 -1.75 -2.47
C THR A 367 -6.41 -0.53 -2.26
N ASN A 368 -5.08 -0.71 -2.35
CA ASN A 368 -4.13 0.39 -2.33
C ASN A 368 -3.74 0.78 -3.75
N THR A 369 -4.03 2.01 -4.14
CA THR A 369 -3.56 2.58 -5.40
C THR A 369 -2.60 3.72 -5.09
N PRO A 370 -1.35 3.73 -5.58
CA PRO A 370 -0.41 4.78 -5.27
C PRO A 370 -0.93 6.13 -5.80
N TYR A 371 -0.70 7.21 -5.07
CA TYR A 371 -0.69 8.53 -5.68
C TYR A 371 0.39 8.56 -6.77
N PRO A 372 0.23 9.34 -7.84
CA PRO A 372 1.18 9.28 -8.92
C PRO A 372 2.58 9.67 -8.44
N HIS A 373 3.59 8.92 -8.86
CA HIS A 373 5.00 9.23 -8.60
C HIS A 373 5.75 9.39 -9.92
N LEU A 374 6.70 10.33 -9.92
CA LEU A 374 7.62 10.55 -11.03
C LEU A 374 9.06 10.51 -10.51
N THR A 375 9.88 9.71 -11.17
CA THR A 375 11.34 9.71 -11.02
C THR A 375 11.95 10.27 -12.30
N PHE A 376 12.83 11.27 -12.19
CA PHE A 376 13.60 11.76 -13.33
C PHE A 376 15.08 11.48 -13.11
N THR A 377 15.67 10.74 -14.04
CA THR A 377 17.03 10.20 -13.93
C THR A 377 17.88 10.65 -15.12
N LYS A 378 19.13 11.01 -14.85
CA LYS A 378 20.15 11.32 -15.84
C LYS A 378 20.84 10.05 -16.29
N ALA A 379 21.07 9.93 -17.58
CA ALA A 379 22.03 9.00 -18.15
C ALA A 379 23.04 9.74 -19.05
N LEU A 380 24.21 9.13 -19.23
CA LEU A 380 25.19 9.54 -20.23
C LEU A 380 25.21 8.51 -21.35
N GLY A 381 25.20 9.00 -22.59
CA GLY A 381 25.42 8.18 -23.78
C GLY A 381 26.90 7.91 -24.01
N ALA A 382 27.24 7.60 -25.25
CA ALA A 382 28.64 7.45 -25.66
C ALA A 382 29.44 8.73 -25.39
N GLY A 383 30.71 8.57 -25.01
CA GLY A 383 31.63 9.67 -24.75
C GLY A 383 31.52 10.33 -23.36
N GLY A 384 30.51 9.98 -22.55
CA GLY A 384 30.37 10.52 -21.19
C GLY A 384 30.09 12.02 -21.17
N ARG A 385 30.64 12.73 -20.17
CA ARG A 385 30.63 14.18 -20.14
C ARG A 385 31.61 14.75 -21.18
N VAL A 386 31.29 15.93 -21.70
CA VAL A 386 32.17 16.73 -22.56
C VAL A 386 33.37 17.22 -21.75
N PHE A 387 33.11 17.85 -20.62
CA PHE A 387 34.10 18.18 -19.60
C PHE A 387 33.83 17.38 -18.33
N ASP A 388 34.86 16.89 -17.66
CA ASP A 388 34.71 16.01 -16.50
C ASP A 388 33.91 16.64 -15.35
N THR A 389 33.89 17.97 -15.29
CA THR A 389 33.18 18.77 -14.29
C THR A 389 31.77 19.13 -14.70
N ASP A 390 31.33 18.81 -15.92
CA ASP A 390 29.98 19.14 -16.36
C ASP A 390 28.95 18.57 -15.40
N GLN A 391 27.88 19.31 -15.07
CA GLN A 391 26.78 18.81 -14.25
C GLN A 391 25.42 19.23 -14.82
N PHE A 392 24.42 18.40 -14.55
CA PHE A 392 23.06 18.56 -15.05
C PHE A 392 22.10 18.68 -13.87
N GLY A 393 21.27 19.71 -13.88
CA GLY A 393 20.19 19.85 -12.93
C GLY A 393 18.92 19.15 -13.42
N LEU A 394 18.38 18.26 -12.60
CA LEU A 394 17.13 17.56 -12.82
C LEU A 394 16.04 18.19 -11.97
N ARG A 395 14.89 18.49 -12.58
CA ARG A 395 13.78 19.12 -11.86
C ARG A 395 12.43 18.55 -12.26
N ILE A 396 11.61 18.28 -11.26
CA ILE A 396 10.18 18.00 -11.43
C ILE A 396 9.39 19.20 -10.94
N ARG A 397 8.51 19.71 -11.80
CA ARG A 397 7.67 20.89 -11.53
C ARG A 397 6.21 20.56 -11.77
N ASP A 398 5.35 20.97 -10.84
CA ASP A 398 3.92 21.04 -11.11
C ASP A 398 3.62 22.34 -11.86
N ARG A 399 3.19 22.21 -13.13
CA ARG A 399 2.88 23.38 -13.96
C ARG A 399 1.50 23.95 -13.67
N THR A 400 0.57 23.12 -13.18
CA THR A 400 -0.79 23.56 -12.89
C THR A 400 -0.77 24.59 -11.76
N ILE A 401 0.02 24.33 -10.71
CA ILE A 401 0.15 25.26 -9.56
C ILE A 401 1.43 26.10 -9.61
N GLY A 402 2.33 25.85 -10.57
CA GLY A 402 3.52 26.65 -10.81
C GLY A 402 4.67 26.42 -9.83
N THR A 403 4.69 25.32 -9.08
CA THR A 403 5.68 25.04 -8.03
C THR A 403 6.73 24.00 -8.46
N ASN A 404 7.98 24.19 -8.05
CA ASN A 404 9.00 23.13 -8.17
C ASN A 404 8.78 22.13 -7.04
N LEU A 405 8.57 20.87 -7.37
CA LEU A 405 8.33 19.81 -6.38
C LEU A 405 9.65 19.28 -5.84
N ILE A 406 10.61 19.04 -6.74
CA ILE A 406 11.97 18.64 -6.38
C ILE A 406 12.97 19.12 -7.43
N GLN A 407 14.19 19.35 -6.99
CA GLN A 407 15.34 19.63 -7.85
C GLN A 407 16.58 18.99 -7.22
N THR A 408 17.38 18.35 -8.06
CA THR A 408 18.70 17.83 -7.70
C THR A 408 19.68 18.14 -8.82
N ASP A 409 20.95 18.21 -8.51
CA ASP A 409 22.01 18.34 -9.51
C ASP A 409 22.80 17.04 -9.52
N THR A 410 23.26 16.63 -10.71
CA THR A 410 24.12 15.46 -10.80
C THR A 410 25.45 15.72 -10.08
N GLU A 411 26.09 14.64 -9.64
CA GLU A 411 27.42 14.66 -9.05
C GLU A 411 28.30 13.55 -9.68
N GLY A 412 29.61 13.68 -9.56
CA GLY A 412 30.60 12.74 -10.11
C GLY A 412 31.35 13.31 -11.32
N THR A 413 32.34 12.57 -11.83
CA THR A 413 33.22 12.98 -12.93
C THR A 413 33.23 11.97 -14.07
N GLY A 414 33.67 12.42 -15.26
CA GLY A 414 33.79 11.59 -16.45
C GLY A 414 32.47 10.96 -16.87
N SER A 415 32.39 9.63 -16.83
CA SER A 415 31.19 8.85 -17.19
C SER A 415 30.39 8.34 -15.98
N SER A 416 30.78 8.72 -14.76
CA SER A 416 30.18 8.21 -13.53
C SER A 416 29.26 9.22 -12.85
N PHE A 417 28.23 8.70 -12.17
CA PHE A 417 27.36 9.46 -11.29
C PHE A 417 27.46 8.96 -9.86
N THR A 418 27.51 9.87 -8.90
CA THR A 418 27.19 9.60 -7.48
C THR A 418 25.75 10.01 -7.15
N VAL A 419 25.23 11.01 -7.87
CA VAL A 419 23.83 11.42 -7.87
C VAL A 419 23.40 11.60 -9.32
N ASP A 420 22.33 10.91 -9.72
CA ASP A 420 21.78 10.94 -11.08
C ASP A 420 20.25 11.06 -11.11
N SER A 421 19.57 11.07 -9.97
CA SER A 421 18.12 10.88 -9.92
C SER A 421 17.46 11.76 -8.87
N THR A 422 16.26 12.26 -9.18
CA THR A 422 15.40 12.93 -8.20
C THR A 422 14.85 11.97 -7.14
N GLY A 423 14.94 10.66 -7.37
CA GLY A 423 14.15 9.67 -6.64
C GLY A 423 12.64 9.78 -6.94
N PRO A 424 11.84 8.85 -6.39
CA PRO A 424 10.39 8.86 -6.58
C PRO A 424 9.77 10.07 -5.89
N THR A 425 9.21 10.98 -6.69
CA THR A 425 8.55 12.19 -6.19
C THR A 425 7.04 12.05 -6.37
N GLN A 426 6.30 12.11 -5.27
CA GLN A 426 4.83 12.14 -5.35
C GLN A 426 4.36 13.42 -6.04
N VAL A 427 3.42 13.29 -6.97
CA VAL A 427 2.82 14.40 -7.70
C VAL A 427 1.29 14.35 -7.57
N THR A 428 0.62 15.43 -7.97
CA THR A 428 -0.84 15.50 -7.92
C THR A 428 -1.45 14.91 -9.19
N ALA A 429 -2.35 13.93 -9.03
CA ALA A 429 -3.08 13.35 -10.15
C ALA A 429 -3.89 14.40 -10.90
N GLY A 430 -3.89 14.34 -12.23
CA GLY A 430 -4.58 15.27 -13.12
C GLY A 430 -3.85 16.60 -13.35
N ASN A 431 -2.80 16.92 -12.59
CA ASN A 431 -1.99 18.11 -12.87
C ASN A 431 -1.02 17.86 -14.03
N THR A 432 -0.65 18.93 -14.74
CA THR A 432 0.41 18.87 -15.75
C THR A 432 1.76 18.93 -15.05
N ILE A 433 2.48 17.82 -15.05
CA ILE A 433 3.79 17.67 -14.44
C ILE A 433 4.86 17.79 -15.52
N ARG A 434 5.92 18.52 -15.22
CA ARG A 434 7.08 18.72 -16.08
C ARG A 434 8.33 18.11 -15.46
N ALA A 435 8.98 17.21 -16.18
CA ALA A 435 10.39 16.89 -15.96
C ALA A 435 11.25 17.75 -16.88
N ILE A 436 12.31 18.36 -16.34
CA ILE A 436 13.21 19.21 -17.12
C ILE A 436 14.65 19.10 -16.65
N GLU A 437 15.56 18.95 -17.61
CA GLU A 437 17.01 19.09 -17.43
C GLU A 437 17.45 20.55 -17.69
N VAL A 438 18.41 21.03 -16.91
CA VAL A 438 19.02 22.35 -17.03
C VAL A 438 20.54 22.26 -16.79
N ALA A 439 21.33 23.10 -17.45
CA ALA A 439 22.78 23.21 -17.21
C ALA A 439 23.11 23.61 -15.76
N ARG A 440 24.29 23.20 -15.27
CA ARG A 440 24.90 23.70 -14.03
C ARG A 440 26.35 24.08 -14.25
N GLY A 441 26.82 25.06 -13.47
CA GLY A 441 28.19 25.56 -13.58
C GLY A 441 28.50 26.05 -15.00
N THR A 442 29.59 25.56 -15.57
CA THR A 442 30.07 25.89 -16.92
C THR A 442 29.47 24.98 -18.01
N THR A 443 28.60 24.04 -17.66
CA THR A 443 28.05 23.10 -18.64
C THR A 443 27.26 23.78 -19.73
N ASN A 444 27.63 23.47 -20.98
CA ASN A 444 26.87 23.86 -22.15
C ASN A 444 26.06 22.67 -22.67
N LEU A 445 24.75 22.74 -22.52
CA LEU A 445 23.82 21.74 -23.03
C LEU A 445 23.82 21.63 -24.57
N ALA A 446 24.30 22.64 -25.31
CA ALA A 446 24.41 22.55 -26.77
C ALA A 446 25.49 21.57 -27.24
N ASN A 447 26.39 21.11 -26.35
CA ASN A 447 27.45 20.14 -26.68
C ASN A 447 26.99 18.68 -26.52
N TYR A 448 25.68 18.47 -26.36
CA TYR A 448 25.11 17.16 -26.13
C TYR A 448 23.80 17.01 -26.90
N THR A 449 23.71 15.92 -27.66
CA THR A 449 22.45 15.39 -28.18
C THR A 449 21.67 14.70 -27.05
N GLU A 450 20.46 15.18 -26.77
CA GLU A 450 19.59 14.60 -25.74
C GLU A 450 18.62 13.54 -26.27
N ALA A 451 18.20 12.64 -25.39
CA ALA A 451 17.02 11.80 -25.59
C ALA A 451 16.36 11.47 -24.25
N THR A 452 15.07 11.77 -24.10
CA THR A 452 14.26 11.42 -22.93
C THR A 452 13.27 10.32 -23.27
N ILE A 453 13.23 9.28 -22.45
CA ILE A 453 12.26 8.18 -22.52
C ILE A 453 11.60 8.02 -21.16
N CYS A 454 10.26 7.97 -21.14
CA CYS A 454 9.47 7.72 -19.94
C CYS A 454 8.77 6.35 -20.01
N THR A 455 8.72 5.65 -18.88
CA THR A 455 8.05 4.36 -18.71
C THR A 455 7.16 4.42 -17.48
N ASN A 456 6.03 3.72 -17.50
CA ASN A 456 5.11 3.63 -16.37
C ASN A 456 5.06 2.18 -15.88
N ALA A 457 5.25 1.96 -14.59
CA ALA A 457 5.11 0.65 -13.99
C ALA A 457 3.66 0.13 -14.03
N ASN A 458 2.67 1.04 -14.08
CA ASN A 458 1.28 0.67 -14.28
C ASN A 458 0.99 0.42 -15.77
N ALA A 459 1.14 -0.83 -16.19
CA ALA A 459 0.88 -1.26 -17.56
C ALA A 459 -0.58 -1.10 -18.02
N SER A 460 -1.52 -0.97 -17.08
CA SER A 460 -2.95 -0.75 -17.38
C SER A 460 -3.32 0.73 -17.48
N SER A 461 -2.38 1.64 -17.21
CA SER A 461 -2.62 3.07 -17.28
C SER A 461 -2.92 3.53 -18.71
N GLY A 462 -3.92 4.40 -18.85
CA GLY A 462 -4.18 5.11 -20.11
C GLY A 462 -3.27 6.32 -20.34
N THR A 463 -2.37 6.64 -19.40
CA THR A 463 -1.47 7.79 -19.52
C THR A 463 -0.46 7.56 -20.65
N THR A 464 -0.47 8.44 -21.64
CA THR A 464 0.53 8.41 -22.72
C THR A 464 1.88 8.89 -22.20
N MET A 465 2.91 8.05 -22.32
CA MET A 465 4.26 8.41 -21.88
C MET A 465 4.94 9.32 -22.91
N PRO A 466 5.49 10.48 -22.50
CA PRO A 466 6.21 11.34 -23.42
C PRO A 466 7.59 10.78 -23.76
N SER A 467 8.10 11.20 -24.91
CA SER A 467 9.48 11.02 -25.34
C SER A 467 9.95 12.29 -26.05
N GLY A 468 11.26 12.52 -26.10
CA GLY A 468 11.81 13.66 -26.87
C GLY A 468 12.98 14.33 -26.17
N GLY A 469 12.96 15.66 -26.10
CA GLY A 469 14.11 16.45 -25.63
C GLY A 469 14.23 16.55 -24.11
N ARG A 470 14.99 17.54 -23.64
CA ARG A 470 15.31 17.80 -22.21
C ARG A 470 14.14 18.17 -21.32
N ARG A 471 12.98 18.39 -21.94
CA ARG A 471 11.74 18.77 -21.27
C ARG A 471 10.63 17.88 -21.78
N VAL A 472 9.94 17.25 -20.85
CA VAL A 472 8.72 16.48 -21.13
C VAL A 472 7.62 16.90 -20.15
N ASP A 473 6.41 17.03 -20.68
CA ASP A 473 5.20 17.31 -19.91
C ASP A 473 4.28 16.08 -19.96
N MET A 474 3.62 15.77 -18.86
CA MET A 474 2.69 14.64 -18.75
C MET A 474 1.59 14.94 -17.74
N VAL A 475 0.44 14.28 -17.87
CA VAL A 475 -0.67 14.35 -16.90
C VAL A 475 -0.84 12.98 -16.30
N LEU A 476 -0.37 12.80 -15.07
CA LEU A 476 -0.38 11.49 -14.40
C LEU A 476 -1.72 11.24 -13.70
N GLN A 477 -2.10 9.97 -13.61
CA GLN A 477 -3.32 9.50 -12.97
C GLN A 477 -3.00 8.73 -11.69
N LEU A 478 -4.03 8.46 -10.88
CA LEU A 478 -3.87 7.58 -9.73
C LEU A 478 -3.40 6.19 -10.21
N GLY A 479 -2.40 5.63 -9.54
CA GLY A 479 -1.79 4.36 -9.93
C GLY A 479 -0.53 4.50 -10.78
N ASP A 480 -0.22 5.68 -11.34
CA ASP A 480 0.96 5.87 -12.18
C ASP A 480 2.25 5.95 -11.35
N VAL A 481 3.23 5.14 -11.70
CA VAL A 481 4.58 5.21 -11.12
C VAL A 481 5.55 5.26 -12.29
N VAL A 482 5.97 6.47 -12.62
CA VAL A 482 6.67 6.79 -13.87
C VAL A 482 8.14 7.04 -13.61
N THR A 483 8.98 6.47 -14.47
CA THR A 483 10.41 6.75 -14.53
C THR A 483 10.74 7.33 -15.90
N CYS A 484 11.30 8.52 -15.91
CA CYS A 484 11.83 9.19 -17.09
C CYS A 484 13.35 9.24 -17.02
N ILE A 485 14.01 8.79 -18.07
CA ILE A 485 15.48 8.82 -18.20
C ILE A 485 15.83 9.81 -19.31
N VAL A 486 16.61 10.84 -18.98
CA VAL A 486 17.19 11.77 -19.96
C VAL A 486 18.66 11.43 -20.19
N THR A 487 18.96 10.96 -21.39
CA THR A 487 20.32 10.62 -21.83
C THR A 487 20.94 11.81 -22.55
N ASN A 488 22.12 12.25 -22.11
CA ASN A 488 22.95 13.19 -22.89
C ASN A 488 24.08 12.40 -23.53
N THR A 489 24.13 12.39 -24.85
CA THR A 489 25.25 11.84 -25.62
C THR A 489 26.14 13.00 -26.02
N ARG A 490 27.44 12.89 -25.75
CA ARG A 490 28.41 13.91 -26.14
C ARG A 490 28.39 14.05 -27.66
N ASP A 491 28.28 15.28 -28.14
CA ASP A 491 28.45 15.58 -29.56
C ASP A 491 29.93 15.43 -29.97
N GLU A 492 30.20 15.32 -31.27
CA GLU A 492 31.56 15.17 -31.78
C GLU A 492 32.49 16.27 -31.24
N GLN A 493 33.76 15.91 -31.02
CA GLN A 493 34.73 16.87 -30.50
C GLN A 493 34.90 18.04 -31.47
N VAL A 494 34.90 19.25 -30.95
CA VAL A 494 35.01 20.48 -31.74
C VAL A 494 36.15 21.33 -31.20
N VAL A 495 36.99 21.78 -32.12
CA VAL A 495 37.88 22.90 -31.89
C VAL A 495 37.03 24.17 -31.93
N GLN A 496 37.18 25.04 -30.94
CA GLN A 496 36.49 26.31 -30.90
C GLN A 496 37.49 27.41 -30.54
N LEU A 497 38.00 28.08 -31.56
CA LEU A 497 38.91 29.21 -31.37
C LEU A 497 38.10 30.50 -31.22
N ILE A 498 38.34 31.21 -30.13
CA ILE A 498 37.88 32.58 -29.95
C ILE A 498 39.06 33.50 -30.12
N VAL A 499 38.90 34.49 -31.01
CA VAL A 499 39.92 35.50 -31.30
C VAL A 499 39.40 36.86 -30.86
N GLU A 500 40.17 37.54 -30.02
CA GLU A 500 39.87 38.89 -29.53
C GLU A 500 41.01 39.83 -29.91
N LYS A 501 40.71 40.86 -30.70
CA LYS A 501 41.66 41.88 -31.11
C LYS A 501 41.31 43.21 -30.44
N SER A 502 42.28 43.78 -29.74
CA SER A 502 42.20 45.11 -29.14
C SER A 502 43.35 45.99 -29.61
N SER A 503 43.21 47.30 -29.40
CA SER A 503 44.21 48.30 -29.80
C SER A 503 44.32 49.40 -28.75
N ALA A 504 45.53 49.85 -28.46
CA ALA A 504 45.82 50.96 -27.56
C ALA A 504 46.75 51.97 -28.23
N ILE A 505 46.45 53.27 -28.09
CA ILE A 505 47.36 54.34 -28.54
C ILE A 505 48.47 54.48 -27.49
N ILE A 506 49.71 54.21 -27.88
CA ILE A 506 50.88 54.23 -26.98
C ILE A 506 51.56 55.60 -26.96
N SER A 507 51.54 56.31 -28.09
CA SER A 507 52.15 57.65 -28.20
C SER A 507 51.61 58.38 -29.42
N ASP A 508 51.58 59.71 -29.39
CA ASP A 508 51.39 60.53 -30.58
C ASP A 508 52.50 61.61 -30.71
N PRO A 509 52.62 62.31 -31.85
CA PRO A 509 53.65 63.34 -32.05
C PRO A 509 53.43 64.66 -31.30
N VAL A 510 52.31 64.83 -30.60
CA VAL A 510 51.81 66.09 -30.01
C VAL A 510 51.80 66.03 -28.48
N ASP A 511 51.22 65.00 -27.88
CA ASP A 511 51.08 64.78 -26.45
C ASP A 511 51.34 63.30 -26.08
N ALA A 512 52.49 63.05 -25.45
CA ALA A 512 52.85 61.70 -24.99
C ALA A 512 52.11 61.27 -23.70
N SER A 513 51.39 62.17 -23.03
CA SER A 513 50.70 61.91 -21.76
C SER A 513 49.22 61.57 -21.91
N ASP A 514 48.59 62.01 -23.01
CA ASP A 514 47.22 61.66 -23.40
C ASP A 514 47.17 61.47 -24.93
N PRO A 515 47.77 60.38 -25.44
CA PRO A 515 48.00 60.23 -26.87
C PRO A 515 46.69 59.94 -27.62
N MET A 516 46.50 60.65 -28.72
CA MET A 516 45.33 60.61 -29.59
C MET A 516 45.61 59.83 -30.88
N ALA A 517 44.55 59.29 -31.50
CA ALA A 517 44.63 58.60 -32.78
C ALA A 517 44.77 59.62 -33.95
N ILE A 518 45.95 60.24 -34.06
CA ILE A 518 46.31 61.20 -35.12
C ILE A 518 47.46 60.66 -35.99
N PRO A 519 47.67 61.19 -37.21
CA PRO A 519 48.82 60.81 -38.03
C PRO A 519 50.15 60.92 -37.26
N GLY A 520 50.96 59.88 -37.36
CA GLY A 520 52.20 59.68 -36.61
C GLY A 520 52.04 58.99 -35.25
N ALA A 521 50.82 58.74 -34.78
CA ALA A 521 50.58 58.03 -33.52
C ALA A 521 50.91 56.53 -33.64
N ILE A 522 51.46 55.95 -32.57
CA ILE A 522 51.79 54.54 -32.45
C ILE A 522 50.66 53.81 -31.75
N VAL A 523 50.14 52.77 -32.39
CA VAL A 523 49.08 51.90 -31.90
C VAL A 523 49.67 50.52 -31.64
N GLU A 524 49.48 50.00 -30.44
CA GLU A 524 49.76 48.61 -30.11
C GLU A 524 48.49 47.80 -30.29
N TYR A 525 48.59 46.73 -31.07
CA TYR A 525 47.54 45.76 -31.25
C TYR A 525 47.83 44.52 -30.42
N THR A 526 46.80 43.97 -29.82
CA THR A 526 46.85 42.75 -29.01
C THR A 526 45.79 41.81 -29.54
N VAL A 527 46.22 40.65 -30.05
CA VAL A 527 45.34 39.59 -30.59
C VAL A 527 45.46 38.37 -29.69
N GLU A 528 44.46 38.15 -28.84
CA GLU A 528 44.35 36.94 -28.03
C GLU A 528 43.61 35.85 -28.82
N VAL A 529 44.19 34.65 -28.84
CA VAL A 529 43.56 33.44 -29.38
C VAL A 529 43.42 32.44 -28.25
N ARG A 530 42.21 31.95 -28.01
CA ARG A 530 41.93 30.91 -27.01
C ARG A 530 41.16 29.75 -27.61
N ASN A 531 41.49 28.52 -27.21
CA ASN A 531 40.71 27.34 -27.55
C ASN A 531 39.72 27.05 -26.40
N GLU A 532 38.44 27.26 -26.66
CA GLU A 532 37.35 26.86 -25.76
C GLU A 532 36.78 25.48 -26.11
N GLY A 533 37.25 24.90 -27.23
CA GLY A 533 36.83 23.59 -27.72
C GLY A 533 37.37 22.45 -26.88
N ASN A 534 36.67 21.32 -26.88
CA ASN A 534 37.06 20.09 -26.20
C ASN A 534 37.97 19.19 -27.07
N SER A 535 38.52 19.75 -28.15
CA SER A 535 39.47 19.11 -29.06
C SER A 535 40.68 20.01 -29.29
N GLU A 536 41.81 19.38 -29.56
CA GLU A 536 43.07 20.07 -29.88
C GLU A 536 43.00 20.63 -31.31
N VAL A 537 43.70 21.74 -31.56
CA VAL A 537 43.92 22.20 -32.95
C VAL A 537 44.92 21.26 -33.61
N ASP A 538 44.61 20.80 -34.83
CA ASP A 538 45.50 19.92 -35.59
C ASP A 538 46.91 20.52 -35.72
N MET A 539 47.92 19.65 -35.62
CA MET A 539 49.33 20.04 -35.65
C MET A 539 49.68 20.89 -36.87
N ASP A 540 50.33 22.04 -36.65
CA ASP A 540 50.80 22.97 -37.68
C ASP A 540 49.69 23.54 -38.60
N THR A 541 48.43 23.55 -38.14
CA THR A 541 47.29 24.06 -38.91
C THR A 541 46.78 25.43 -38.48
N LEU A 542 47.23 25.94 -37.33
CA LEU A 542 46.77 27.23 -36.82
C LEU A 542 47.32 28.38 -37.67
N ASP A 543 46.42 29.15 -38.27
CA ASP A 543 46.75 30.28 -39.16
C ASP A 543 45.96 31.52 -38.74
N VAL A 544 46.68 32.51 -38.20
CA VAL A 544 46.12 33.79 -37.78
C VAL A 544 46.53 34.86 -38.80
N LEU A 545 45.56 35.31 -39.60
CA LEU A 545 45.74 36.40 -40.56
C LEU A 545 45.15 37.69 -40.01
N ASP A 546 45.98 38.72 -39.93
CA ASP A 546 45.58 40.08 -39.62
C ASP A 546 45.74 40.97 -40.86
N ILE A 547 44.62 41.55 -41.32
CA ILE A 547 44.59 42.45 -42.47
C ILE A 547 44.92 43.86 -41.99
N VAL A 548 45.94 44.45 -42.60
CA VAL A 548 46.44 45.77 -42.23
C VAL A 548 45.69 46.85 -43.01
N PRO A 549 45.06 47.83 -42.33
CA PRO A 549 44.41 48.96 -42.99
C PRO A 549 45.41 49.83 -43.75
N ALA A 550 44.95 50.48 -44.82
CA ALA A 550 45.81 51.30 -45.69
C ALA A 550 46.42 52.53 -44.99
N GLU A 551 45.79 53.00 -43.92
CA GLU A 551 46.21 54.15 -43.11
C GLU A 551 47.19 53.77 -41.99
N MET A 552 47.72 52.54 -42.01
CA MET A 552 48.63 52.03 -40.98
C MET A 552 49.98 51.61 -41.59
N ALA A 553 51.06 51.92 -40.89
CA ALA A 553 52.40 51.46 -41.21
C ALA A 553 52.91 50.49 -40.14
N TYR A 554 53.35 49.28 -40.51
CA TYR A 554 53.86 48.29 -39.56
C TYR A 554 55.22 48.70 -38.99
N ASP A 555 55.39 48.63 -37.65
CA ASP A 555 56.65 48.94 -36.97
C ASP A 555 57.55 47.70 -36.86
N THR A 556 58.47 47.57 -37.81
CA THR A 556 59.46 46.48 -37.81
C THR A 556 60.46 46.53 -36.67
N ALA A 557 60.66 47.69 -36.02
CA ALA A 557 61.64 47.84 -34.95
C ALA A 557 61.12 47.29 -33.61
N THR A 558 59.82 47.46 -33.34
CA THR A 558 59.16 46.74 -32.23
C THR A 558 58.98 45.26 -32.57
N GLY A 559 58.65 44.97 -33.84
CA GLY A 559 58.39 43.61 -34.29
C GLY A 559 57.10 43.04 -33.70
N LEU A 560 56.96 41.72 -33.79
CA LEU A 560 55.82 40.98 -33.28
C LEU A 560 56.30 40.01 -32.19
N THR A 561 55.55 39.91 -31.10
CA THR A 561 55.81 38.95 -30.02
C THR A 561 54.59 38.09 -29.75
N LEU A 562 54.82 36.90 -29.22
CA LEU A 562 53.79 36.01 -28.70
C LEU A 562 54.07 35.74 -27.22
N SER A 563 53.05 35.84 -26.40
CA SER A 563 53.08 35.44 -24.99
C SER A 563 51.99 34.43 -24.69
N GLU A 564 52.32 33.40 -23.90
CA GLU A 564 51.36 32.43 -23.43
C GLU A 564 50.34 33.05 -22.46
N GLY A 565 49.10 32.56 -22.54
CA GLY A 565 48.05 32.90 -21.58
C GLY A 565 48.28 32.26 -20.21
N THR A 566 47.37 32.53 -19.28
CA THR A 566 47.41 31.93 -17.93
C THR A 566 47.30 30.41 -17.96
N THR A 567 46.55 29.88 -18.92
CA THR A 567 46.60 28.48 -19.35
C THR A 567 47.40 28.45 -20.65
N PRO A 568 48.63 27.88 -20.64
CA PRO A 568 49.46 27.83 -21.83
C PRO A 568 48.75 27.12 -22.99
N SER A 569 48.93 27.65 -24.19
CA SER A 569 48.41 27.13 -25.46
C SER A 569 48.88 25.71 -25.78
N GLY A 570 50.07 25.32 -25.31
CA GLY A 570 50.71 24.04 -25.63
C GLY A 570 51.43 24.01 -26.98
N LEU A 571 51.45 25.14 -27.70
CA LEU A 571 52.19 25.31 -28.95
C LEU A 571 53.71 25.26 -28.72
N ASP A 572 54.47 25.05 -29.79
CA ASP A 572 55.93 25.08 -29.74
C ASP A 572 56.46 26.47 -29.36
N THR A 573 57.74 26.54 -28.99
CA THR A 573 58.39 27.82 -28.69
C THR A 573 58.32 28.75 -29.91
N PHE A 574 57.71 29.92 -29.71
CA PHE A 574 57.49 30.89 -30.78
C PHE A 574 58.80 31.44 -31.35
N ASP A 575 58.95 31.32 -32.67
CA ASP A 575 60.06 31.89 -33.44
C ASP A 575 59.52 32.77 -34.56
N THR A 576 59.69 34.09 -34.41
CA THR A 576 59.20 35.08 -35.36
C THR A 576 59.81 34.92 -36.76
N ALA A 577 61.01 34.34 -36.88
CA ALA A 577 61.67 34.17 -38.17
C ALA A 577 61.04 33.05 -39.02
N THR A 578 60.38 32.09 -38.39
CA THR A 578 59.80 30.91 -39.05
C THR A 578 58.28 30.87 -38.98
N MET A 579 57.68 31.53 -37.99
CA MET A 579 56.24 31.49 -37.69
C MET A 579 55.50 32.77 -38.08
N VAL A 580 56.19 33.81 -38.58
CA VAL A 580 55.56 35.04 -39.05
C VAL A 580 55.95 35.29 -40.50
N SER A 581 54.95 35.65 -41.30
CA SER A 581 55.13 36.00 -42.71
C SER A 581 54.22 37.17 -43.09
N PHE A 582 54.61 37.94 -44.11
CA PHE A 582 53.94 39.20 -44.44
C PHE A 582 53.53 39.23 -45.91
N SER A 583 52.49 40.01 -46.20
CA SER A 583 52.01 40.26 -47.56
C SER A 583 51.90 41.76 -47.86
N GLN A 584 52.16 42.10 -49.12
CA GLN A 584 51.85 43.40 -49.74
C GLN A 584 50.73 43.30 -50.78
N SER A 585 50.11 42.12 -50.90
CA SER A 585 49.02 41.86 -51.84
C SER A 585 47.69 42.36 -51.28
N THR A 586 46.78 42.75 -52.17
CA THR A 586 45.45 43.24 -51.79
C THR A 586 44.76 42.32 -50.76
N ASP A 587 44.15 42.93 -49.75
CA ASP A 587 43.47 42.25 -48.63
C ASP A 587 44.37 41.33 -47.79
N GLY A 588 45.69 41.53 -47.83
CA GLY A 588 46.66 40.72 -47.10
C GLY A 588 46.80 39.29 -47.64
N ALA A 589 46.37 39.03 -48.89
CA ALA A 589 46.36 37.69 -49.48
C ALA A 589 47.78 37.15 -49.77
N ALA A 590 47.90 35.85 -50.04
CA ALA A 590 49.16 35.25 -50.51
C ALA A 590 49.66 35.90 -51.84
N PRO A 591 50.98 35.88 -52.12
CA PRO A 591 52.05 35.23 -51.37
C PRO A 591 52.45 35.98 -50.09
N TYR A 592 52.94 35.22 -49.10
CA TYR A 592 53.41 35.74 -47.81
C TYR A 592 54.95 35.77 -47.77
N ASP A 593 55.57 36.39 -48.77
CA ASP A 593 57.02 36.47 -48.96
C ASP A 593 57.55 37.91 -48.86
N TYR A 594 56.72 38.85 -48.41
CA TYR A 594 57.10 40.25 -48.24
C TYR A 594 58.03 40.43 -47.03
N VAL A 595 59.05 41.27 -47.18
CA VAL A 595 60.01 41.60 -46.12
C VAL A 595 59.83 43.08 -45.77
N PRO A 596 59.11 43.42 -44.69
CA PRO A 596 58.84 44.80 -44.35
C PRO A 596 60.09 45.52 -43.81
N ALA A 597 60.11 46.86 -43.93
CA ALA A 597 61.21 47.67 -43.40
C ALA A 597 60.77 49.01 -42.81
N GLY A 598 61.28 49.33 -41.62
CA GLY A 598 61.01 50.61 -40.93
C GLY A 598 59.56 50.68 -40.44
N PHE A 599 58.91 51.81 -40.73
CA PHE A 599 57.45 51.94 -40.70
C PHE A 599 56.94 51.68 -42.10
N ASP A 600 56.37 50.50 -42.32
CA ASP A 600 56.06 50.00 -43.66
C ASP A 600 54.57 50.13 -44.00
N THR A 601 54.27 51.03 -44.95
CA THR A 601 52.91 51.29 -45.47
C THR A 601 52.50 50.41 -46.62
N ALA A 602 53.43 49.63 -47.20
CA ALA A 602 53.13 48.68 -48.28
C ALA A 602 52.63 47.33 -47.72
N LEU A 603 52.85 47.08 -46.43
CA LEU A 603 52.36 45.89 -45.76
C LEU A 603 50.83 45.92 -45.63
N THR A 604 50.19 44.83 -46.05
CA THR A 604 48.73 44.67 -46.11
C THR A 604 48.23 43.45 -45.33
N GLY A 605 49.12 42.53 -44.97
CA GLY A 605 48.78 41.35 -44.17
C GLY A 605 49.92 40.89 -43.28
N ILE A 606 49.59 40.56 -42.02
CA ILE A 606 50.46 39.88 -41.06
C ILE A 606 49.89 38.49 -40.85
N ARG A 607 50.66 37.45 -41.16
CA ARG A 607 50.26 36.06 -40.97
C ARG A 607 51.13 35.41 -39.90
N VAL A 608 50.50 34.88 -38.86
CA VAL A 608 51.14 34.17 -37.75
C VAL A 608 50.71 32.70 -37.81
N MET A 609 51.68 31.81 -37.97
CA MET A 609 51.50 30.36 -38.02
C MET A 609 52.38 29.69 -36.96
N PRO A 610 51.95 29.66 -35.69
CA PRO A 610 52.65 28.90 -34.66
C PRO A 610 52.68 27.41 -35.03
N THR A 611 53.78 26.72 -34.69
CA THR A 611 53.90 25.27 -34.89
C THR A 611 53.44 24.47 -33.67
N GLY A 612 53.22 23.18 -33.86
CA GLY A 612 52.74 22.26 -32.85
C GLY A 612 51.23 22.19 -32.78
N THR A 613 50.72 21.69 -31.65
CA THR A 613 49.30 21.41 -31.40
C THR A 613 48.80 22.32 -30.29
N MET A 614 47.79 23.15 -30.56
CA MET A 614 47.15 23.95 -29.51
C MET A 614 46.22 23.06 -28.70
N ALA A 615 46.44 23.01 -27.39
CA ALA A 615 45.72 22.14 -26.47
C ALA A 615 44.21 22.42 -26.44
N ALA A 616 43.43 21.39 -26.10
CA ALA A 616 42.00 21.49 -25.85
C ALA A 616 41.70 22.16 -24.50
N SER A 617 40.53 22.80 -24.38
CA SER A 617 40.02 23.23 -23.09
C SER A 617 39.58 22.06 -22.21
N ASP A 618 39.68 22.24 -20.89
CA ASP A 618 39.06 21.37 -19.88
C ASP A 618 37.69 21.88 -19.39
N GLY A 619 37.17 22.95 -19.99
CA GLY A 619 35.91 23.61 -19.65
C GLY A 619 36.01 24.66 -18.54
N THR A 620 37.19 24.83 -17.93
CA THR A 620 37.49 25.88 -16.93
C THR A 620 38.72 26.69 -17.32
N ASN A 621 39.77 25.99 -17.73
CA ASN A 621 41.02 26.51 -18.25
C ASN A 621 40.97 26.42 -19.78
N HIS A 622 41.22 27.55 -20.43
CA HIS A 622 41.19 27.68 -21.89
C HIS A 622 42.61 27.99 -22.37
N PRO A 623 43.30 27.01 -23.01
CA PRO A 623 44.61 27.24 -23.61
C PRO A 623 44.60 28.46 -24.52
N SER A 624 45.54 29.36 -24.34
CA SER A 624 45.55 30.65 -25.02
C SER A 624 46.94 31.21 -25.22
N PHE A 625 47.07 32.08 -26.22
CA PHE A 625 48.24 32.92 -26.42
C PHE A 625 47.81 34.31 -26.93
N THR A 626 48.71 35.27 -26.81
CA THR A 626 48.50 36.64 -27.23
C THR A 626 49.62 37.09 -28.15
N VAL A 627 49.25 37.60 -29.32
CA VAL A 627 50.17 38.24 -30.26
C VAL A 627 50.12 39.76 -30.07
N THR A 628 51.29 40.38 -29.94
CA THR A 628 51.41 41.84 -29.79
C THR A 628 52.32 42.40 -30.87
N TYR A 629 51.87 43.46 -31.53
CA TYR A 629 52.66 44.19 -32.51
C TYR A 629 52.24 45.67 -32.56
N ARG A 630 53.07 46.52 -33.18
CA ARG A 630 52.79 47.96 -33.29
C ARG A 630 52.67 48.43 -34.72
N MET A 631 51.87 49.47 -34.90
CA MET A 631 51.72 50.19 -36.15
C MET A 631 51.70 51.69 -35.90
N ARG A 632 51.98 52.48 -36.93
CA ARG A 632 51.85 53.93 -36.93
C ARG A 632 50.69 54.35 -37.81
N ILE A 633 49.89 55.31 -37.37
CA ILE A 633 48.85 55.94 -38.19
C ILE A 633 49.53 56.85 -39.22
N GLU A 634 49.15 56.78 -40.49
CA GLU A 634 49.72 57.62 -41.57
C GLU A 634 48.79 58.72 -42.07
#